data_AF-A0A327JS02-F1
#
_entry.id   AF-A0A327JS02-F1
#
_cell.length_a   1.000
_cell.length_b   1.000
_cell.length_c   1.000
_cell.angle_alpha   90.00
_cell.angle_beta   90.00
_cell.angle_gamma   90.00
#
_symmetry.space_group_name_H-M   'P 1'
#
loop_
_entity.id
_entity.type
_entity.pdbx_description
1 polymer ?
#
loop_
_entity_poly.entity_id
_entity_poly.type
_entity_poly.pdbx_seq_one_letter_code
_entity_poly.pdbx_strand_id
1 'polypeptide(L)'
;MDMAMDRRDADTAPATKSGGAPAGLLRAALTRARTALLPALAFAPAYAGGVVVAVALHLYWRETAFNTRTGAILILFALGALLGGFLAYVLAATVAGARPFSARLAAIAVALMAITAGVTAFLFFLQFRVYYAQWHSDHFGRLWLMQMAYTGATAVYIFMSSGLKLILPFGLPVLFAAAWVFARRKGR
;
A
#
# COMPACT_ATOMS: atom_id res chain seq x y z
N MET A 1 -12.17 -71.98 -28.01
CA MET A 1 -11.08 -71.89 -29.01
C MET A 1 -11.65 -71.04 -30.12
N ASP A 2 -11.38 -69.75 -30.30
CA ASP A 2 -10.30 -68.85 -29.89
C ASP A 2 -10.89 -67.43 -29.74
N MET A 3 -10.63 -66.74 -28.63
CA MET A 3 -9.57 -65.73 -28.49
C MET A 3 -9.78 -64.48 -29.37
N ALA A 4 -10.84 -63.72 -29.06
CA ALA A 4 -10.94 -62.31 -29.44
C ALA A 4 -10.22 -61.47 -28.37
N MET A 5 -8.91 -61.31 -28.57
CA MET A 5 -7.99 -60.57 -27.73
C MET A 5 -8.27 -59.06 -27.81
N ASP A 6 -8.82 -58.54 -26.73
CA ASP A 6 -8.39 -57.32 -26.04
C ASP A 6 -7.69 -56.23 -26.88
N ARG A 7 -8.44 -55.16 -27.17
CA ARG A 7 -7.92 -53.83 -27.48
C ARG A 7 -8.85 -52.78 -26.87
N ARG A 8 -8.75 -52.57 -25.56
CA ARG A 8 -9.39 -51.42 -24.89
C ARG A 8 -8.48 -50.69 -23.90
N ASP A 9 -7.17 -50.67 -24.11
CA ASP A 9 -6.27 -49.90 -23.24
C ASP A 9 -5.30 -49.06 -24.07
N ALA A 10 -5.73 -47.88 -24.54
CA ALA A 10 -4.83 -46.78 -24.91
C ALA A 10 -5.64 -45.53 -25.28
N ASP A 11 -6.02 -44.74 -24.28
CA ASP A 11 -5.90 -43.26 -24.31
C ASP A 11 -6.65 -42.65 -23.13
N THR A 12 -6.06 -42.77 -21.94
CA THR A 12 -6.27 -41.80 -20.87
C THR A 12 -4.93 -41.16 -20.56
N ALA A 13 -4.43 -40.38 -21.53
CA ALA A 13 -3.33 -39.47 -21.25
C ALA A 13 -3.78 -38.49 -20.15
N PRO A 14 -3.08 -38.41 -19.01
CA PRO A 14 -3.37 -37.37 -18.03
C PRO A 14 -3.10 -36.02 -18.69
N ALA A 15 -4.12 -35.16 -18.69
CA ALA A 15 -4.01 -33.78 -19.13
C ALA A 15 -2.78 -33.14 -18.46
N THR A 16 -1.71 -32.97 -19.23
CA THR A 16 -0.54 -32.19 -18.83
C THR A 16 -1.05 -30.82 -18.44
N LYS A 17 -1.03 -30.52 -17.14
CA LYS A 17 -1.12 -29.17 -16.61
C LYS A 17 -0.05 -28.38 -17.34
N SER A 18 -0.44 -27.65 -18.38
CA SER A 18 0.46 -26.78 -19.10
C SER A 18 0.98 -25.78 -18.07
N GLY A 19 2.26 -25.91 -17.75
CA GLY A 19 3.03 -24.96 -16.96
C GLY A 19 3.13 -23.66 -17.76
N GLY A 20 2.01 -22.96 -17.90
CA GLY A 20 1.91 -21.65 -18.53
C GLY A 20 2.83 -20.71 -17.78
N ALA A 21 3.94 -20.41 -18.46
CA ALA A 21 5.15 -19.81 -17.93
C ALA A 21 4.92 -18.57 -17.03
N PRO A 22 5.81 -18.32 -16.05
CA PRO A 22 5.82 -17.08 -15.24
C PRO A 22 5.77 -15.80 -16.08
N ALA A 23 6.21 -15.85 -17.33
CA ALA A 23 6.10 -14.77 -18.32
C ALA A 23 4.65 -14.33 -18.60
N GLY A 24 3.69 -15.26 -18.62
CA GLY A 24 2.26 -14.96 -18.84
C GLY A 24 1.63 -14.23 -17.65
N LEU A 25 1.96 -14.65 -16.43
CA LEU A 25 1.51 -14.02 -15.19
C LEU A 25 2.10 -12.61 -15.03
N LEU A 26 3.39 -12.44 -15.34
CA LEU A 26 4.06 -11.14 -15.30
C LEU A 26 3.45 -10.16 -16.32
N ARG A 27 3.21 -10.61 -17.55
CA ARG A 27 2.59 -9.77 -18.60
C ARG A 27 1.16 -9.37 -18.25
N ALA A 28 0.37 -10.27 -17.66
CA ALA A 28 -0.95 -9.97 -17.16
C ALA A 28 -0.91 -8.93 -16.01
N ALA A 29 0.02 -9.09 -15.06
CA ALA A 29 0.21 -8.15 -13.96
C ALA A 29 0.63 -6.75 -14.46
N LEU A 30 1.56 -6.66 -15.40
CA LEU A 30 2.00 -5.39 -16.01
C LEU A 30 0.87 -4.69 -16.76
N THR A 31 0.04 -5.44 -17.47
CA THR A 31 -1.11 -4.89 -18.20
C THR A 31 -2.12 -4.29 -17.22
N ARG A 32 -2.41 -4.99 -16.12
CA ARG A 32 -3.27 -4.50 -15.02
C ARG A 32 -2.67 -3.29 -14.30
N ALA A 33 -1.36 -3.28 -14.07
CA ALA A 33 -0.67 -2.14 -13.47
C ALA A 33 -0.82 -0.90 -14.35
N ARG A 34 -0.57 -1.04 -15.65
CA ARG A 34 -0.68 0.04 -16.63
C ARG A 34 -2.10 0.60 -16.72
N THR A 35 -3.12 -0.24 -16.76
CA THR A 35 -4.52 0.23 -16.78
C THR A 35 -4.96 0.83 -15.45
N ALA A 36 -4.27 0.50 -14.35
CA ALA A 36 -4.53 1.06 -13.02
C ALA A 36 -3.91 2.45 -12.78
N LEU A 37 -2.96 2.92 -13.61
CA LEU A 37 -2.25 4.19 -13.37
C LEU A 37 -3.18 5.41 -13.40
N LEU A 38 -3.99 5.57 -14.44
CA LEU A 38 -4.92 6.69 -14.56
C LEU A 38 -5.96 6.71 -13.41
N PRO A 39 -6.67 5.61 -13.10
CA PRO A 39 -7.59 5.61 -11.98
C PRO A 39 -6.89 5.77 -10.63
N ALA A 40 -5.62 5.37 -10.49
CA ALA A 40 -4.83 5.63 -9.29
C ALA A 40 -4.52 7.12 -9.13
N LEU A 41 -4.16 7.82 -10.21
CA LEU A 41 -3.92 9.27 -10.19
C LEU A 41 -5.15 10.07 -9.76
N ALA A 42 -6.36 9.64 -10.16
CA ALA A 42 -7.60 10.28 -9.73
C ALA A 42 -7.99 9.89 -8.29
N PHE A 43 -7.72 8.63 -7.89
CA PHE A 43 -8.08 8.13 -6.57
C PHE A 43 -7.21 8.71 -5.46
N ALA A 44 -5.90 8.85 -5.70
CA ALA A 44 -4.94 9.23 -4.68
C ALA A 44 -5.20 10.61 -4.04
N PRO A 45 -5.49 11.70 -4.79
CA PRO A 45 -5.82 12.99 -4.20
C PRO A 45 -7.10 12.96 -3.36
N ALA A 46 -8.13 12.24 -3.81
CA ALA A 46 -9.38 12.11 -3.06
C ALA A 46 -9.18 11.35 -1.74
N TYR A 47 -8.41 10.27 -1.77
CA TYR A 47 -8.03 9.53 -0.56
C TYR A 47 -7.18 10.39 0.38
N ALA A 48 -6.18 11.11 -0.15
CA ALA A 48 -5.33 12.01 0.63
C ALA A 48 -6.14 13.12 1.30
N GLY A 49 -7.09 13.74 0.58
CA GLY A 49 -8.01 14.72 1.15
C GLY A 49 -8.82 14.16 2.32
N GLY A 50 -9.35 12.94 2.17
CA GLY A 50 -10.04 12.24 3.26
C GLY A 50 -9.16 12.02 4.49
N VAL A 51 -7.91 11.58 4.30
CA VAL A 51 -6.96 11.37 5.41
C VAL A 51 -6.62 12.70 6.09
N VAL A 52 -6.37 13.77 5.32
CA VAL A 52 -6.08 15.10 5.87
C VAL A 52 -7.25 15.61 6.71
N VAL A 53 -8.49 15.46 6.22
CA VAL A 53 -9.69 15.82 6.99
C VAL A 53 -9.79 15.00 8.26
N ALA A 54 -9.55 13.69 8.21
CA ALA A 54 -9.57 12.82 9.40
C ALA A 54 -8.53 13.25 10.45
N VAL A 55 -7.31 13.57 10.03
CA VAL A 55 -6.24 14.05 10.92
C VAL A 55 -6.58 15.42 11.48
N ALA A 56 -7.10 16.34 10.66
CA ALA A 56 -7.52 17.67 11.12
C ALA A 56 -8.65 17.59 12.15
N LEU A 57 -9.63 16.71 11.93
CA LEU A 57 -10.70 16.43 12.90
C LEU A 57 -10.15 15.85 14.19
N HIS A 58 -9.17 14.94 14.12
CA HIS A 58 -8.52 14.41 15.32
C HIS A 58 -7.79 15.52 16.10
N LEU A 59 -7.03 16.36 15.42
CA LEU A 59 -6.32 17.49 16.06
C LEU A 59 -7.29 18.48 16.70
N TYR A 60 -8.39 18.78 16.02
CA TYR A 60 -9.47 19.61 16.56
C TYR A 60 -10.13 18.97 17.79
N TRP A 61 -10.42 17.67 17.75
CA TRP A 61 -10.99 16.93 18.90
C TRP A 61 -10.03 16.90 20.10
N ARG A 62 -8.73 16.96 19.86
CA ARG A 62 -7.70 17.05 20.90
C ARG A 62 -7.41 18.49 21.34
N GLU A 63 -8.25 19.45 20.95
CA GLU A 63 -8.10 20.88 21.24
C GLU A 63 -6.70 21.43 20.89
N THR A 64 -6.08 20.85 19.85
CA THR A 64 -4.73 21.24 19.45
C THR A 64 -4.77 22.50 18.58
N ALA A 65 -4.03 23.53 18.97
CA ALA A 65 -3.97 24.78 18.22
C ALA A 65 -3.42 24.58 16.80
N PHE A 66 -4.12 25.12 15.80
CA PHE A 66 -3.65 25.16 14.42
C PHE A 66 -2.55 26.20 14.26
N ASN A 67 -1.31 25.74 14.10
CA ASN A 67 -0.12 26.55 13.89
C ASN A 67 0.79 25.91 12.81
N THR A 68 1.98 26.47 12.62
CA THR A 68 2.97 25.98 11.65
C THR A 68 3.33 24.50 11.87
N ARG A 69 3.39 24.05 13.14
CA ARG A 69 3.73 22.66 13.47
C ARG A 69 2.61 21.70 13.07
N THR A 70 1.35 22.02 13.37
CA THR A 70 0.22 21.19 12.92
C THR A 70 0.09 21.22 11.40
N GLY A 71 0.40 22.35 10.75
CA GLY A 71 0.48 22.44 9.30
C GLY A 71 1.50 21.44 8.71
N ALA A 72 2.69 21.34 9.29
CA ALA A 72 3.69 20.36 8.89
C ALA A 72 3.21 18.91 9.06
N ILE A 73 2.45 18.61 10.12
CA ILE A 73 1.83 17.30 10.33
C ILE A 73 0.82 17.01 9.20
N LEU A 74 -0.06 17.96 8.89
CA LEU A 74 -1.06 17.78 7.83
C LEU A 74 -0.41 17.56 6.46
N ILE A 75 0.66 18.30 6.13
CA ILE A 75 1.43 18.11 4.90
C ILE A 75 2.07 16.73 4.86
N LEU A 76 2.67 16.28 5.96
CA LEU A 76 3.27 14.96 6.06
C LEU A 76 2.25 13.85 5.78
N PHE A 77 1.07 13.92 6.40
CA PHE A 77 -0.01 12.95 6.15
C PHE A 77 -0.61 13.09 4.74
N ALA A 78 -0.70 14.31 4.20
CA ALA A 78 -1.18 14.54 2.83
C ALA A 78 -0.26 13.84 1.80
N LEU A 79 1.05 14.06 1.90
CA LEU A 79 2.04 13.44 1.02
C LEU A 79 2.08 11.92 1.20
N GLY A 80 2.04 11.46 2.46
CA GLY A 80 2.01 10.03 2.79
C GLY A 80 0.78 9.32 2.24
N ALA A 81 -0.39 9.93 2.36
CA ALA A 81 -1.64 9.38 1.82
C ALA A 81 -1.74 9.51 0.30
N LEU A 82 -1.18 10.56 -0.31
CA LEU A 82 -1.16 10.73 -1.76
C LEU A 82 -0.31 9.64 -2.42
N LEU A 83 0.94 9.52 -2.00
CA LEU A 83 1.86 8.51 -2.52
C LEU A 83 1.40 7.10 -2.13
N GLY A 84 1.00 6.91 -0.87
CA GLY A 84 0.51 5.62 -0.39
C GLY A 84 -0.77 5.17 -1.07
N GLY A 85 -1.73 6.08 -1.29
CA GLY A 85 -2.97 5.81 -2.00
C GLY A 85 -2.75 5.42 -3.45
N PHE A 86 -1.82 6.10 -4.15
CA PHE A 86 -1.44 5.76 -5.51
C PHE A 86 -0.83 4.35 -5.60
N LEU A 87 0.18 4.08 -4.77
CA LEU A 87 0.88 2.80 -4.75
C LEU A 87 -0.04 1.64 -4.30
N ALA A 88 -0.87 1.87 -3.29
CA ALA A 88 -1.86 0.89 -2.83
C ALA A 88 -2.90 0.55 -3.89
N TYR A 89 -3.36 1.55 -4.66
CA TYR A 89 -4.27 1.31 -5.77
C TYR A 89 -3.65 0.39 -6.82
N VAL A 90 -2.44 0.69 -7.27
CA VAL A 90 -1.73 -0.11 -8.28
C VAL A 90 -1.48 -1.52 -7.76
N LEU A 91 -1.00 -1.67 -6.52
CA LEU A 91 -0.78 -2.97 -5.90
C LEU A 91 -2.08 -3.79 -5.82
N ALA A 92 -3.15 -3.21 -5.28
CA ALA A 92 -4.42 -3.92 -5.15
C ALA A 92 -5.02 -4.31 -6.52
N ALA A 93 -4.85 -3.46 -7.55
CA ALA A 93 -5.31 -3.76 -8.91
C ALA A 93 -4.54 -4.92 -9.54
N THR A 94 -3.23 -5.01 -9.30
CA THR A 94 -2.40 -6.12 -9.82
C THR A 94 -2.71 -7.44 -9.11
N VAL A 95 -2.83 -7.42 -7.77
CA VAL A 95 -3.03 -8.61 -6.94
C VAL A 95 -4.47 -9.12 -7.02
N ALA A 96 -5.46 -8.24 -6.95
CA ALA A 96 -6.86 -8.61 -6.80
C ALA A 96 -7.78 -8.19 -7.97
N GLY A 97 -7.26 -7.62 -9.06
CA GLY A 97 -8.08 -7.06 -10.15
C GLY A 97 -9.17 -7.98 -10.72
N ALA A 98 -8.87 -9.28 -10.87
CA ALA A 98 -9.81 -10.29 -11.37
C ALA A 98 -10.48 -11.14 -10.26
N ARG A 99 -10.33 -10.73 -8.98
CA ARG A 99 -10.86 -11.46 -7.81
C ARG A 99 -12.27 -10.96 -7.44
N PRO A 100 -13.05 -11.74 -6.67
CA PRO A 100 -14.36 -11.30 -6.19
C PRO A 100 -14.27 -10.01 -5.35
N PHE A 101 -15.41 -9.35 -5.17
CA PHE A 101 -15.53 -8.09 -4.44
C PHE A 101 -14.87 -8.11 -3.06
N SER A 102 -15.11 -9.16 -2.27
CA SER A 102 -14.54 -9.31 -0.91
C SER A 102 -13.02 -9.32 -0.91
N ALA A 103 -12.41 -10.07 -1.84
CA ALA A 103 -10.95 -10.13 -1.98
C ALA A 103 -10.36 -8.80 -2.42
N ARG A 104 -11.06 -8.05 -3.28
CA ARG A 104 -10.64 -6.71 -3.72
C ARG A 104 -10.72 -5.69 -2.61
N LEU A 105 -11.78 -5.73 -1.81
CA LEU A 105 -11.97 -4.89 -0.65
C LEU A 105 -10.86 -5.12 0.39
N ALA A 106 -10.58 -6.38 0.71
CA ALA A 106 -9.50 -6.74 1.63
C ALA A 106 -8.13 -6.30 1.09
N ALA A 107 -7.84 -6.57 -0.19
CA ALA A 107 -6.57 -6.23 -0.80
C ALA A 107 -6.30 -4.72 -0.77
N ILE A 108 -7.28 -3.89 -1.15
CA ILE A 108 -7.10 -2.43 -1.12
C ILE A 108 -7.06 -1.88 0.29
N ALA A 109 -7.86 -2.40 1.23
CA ALA A 109 -7.86 -1.93 2.62
C ALA A 109 -6.51 -2.21 3.30
N VAL A 110 -5.99 -3.43 3.14
CA VAL A 110 -4.66 -3.82 3.66
C VAL A 110 -3.55 -3.01 2.97
N ALA A 111 -3.61 -2.86 1.65
CA ALA A 111 -2.62 -2.09 0.91
C ALA A 111 -2.62 -0.62 1.32
N LEU A 112 -3.78 0.02 1.45
CA LEU A 112 -3.88 1.41 1.91
C LEU A 112 -3.31 1.55 3.32
N MET A 113 -3.71 0.67 4.25
CA MET A 113 -3.22 0.71 5.62
C MET A 113 -1.69 0.56 5.69
N ALA A 114 -1.14 -0.49 5.09
CA ALA A 114 0.28 -0.80 5.16
C ALA A 114 1.14 0.22 4.41
N ILE A 115 0.76 0.57 3.18
CA ILE A 115 1.59 1.46 2.33
C ILE A 115 1.47 2.90 2.79
N THR A 116 0.28 3.40 3.16
CA THR A 116 0.17 4.76 3.69
C THR A 116 0.94 4.90 5.00
N ALA A 117 0.85 3.93 5.91
CA ALA A 117 1.66 3.94 7.13
C ALA A 117 3.15 3.90 6.82
N GLY A 118 3.59 3.00 5.95
CA GLY A 118 5.01 2.86 5.57
C GLY A 118 5.58 4.10 4.88
N VAL A 119 4.87 4.67 3.91
CA VAL A 119 5.30 5.89 3.20
C VAL A 119 5.32 7.09 4.15
N THR A 120 4.31 7.25 5.01
CA THR A 120 4.29 8.36 5.98
C THR A 120 5.42 8.22 7.00
N ALA A 121 5.68 7.01 7.49
CA ALA A 121 6.82 6.72 8.37
C ALA A 121 8.16 7.01 7.69
N PHE A 122 8.29 6.68 6.40
CA PHE A 122 9.49 6.97 5.62
C PHE A 122 9.70 8.47 5.43
N LEU A 123 8.65 9.23 5.08
CA LEU A 123 8.72 10.69 4.97
C LEU A 123 9.08 11.33 6.32
N PHE A 124 8.51 10.81 7.41
CA PHE A 124 8.85 11.23 8.77
C PHE A 124 10.32 10.95 9.08
N PHE A 125 10.81 9.76 8.73
CA PHE A 125 12.23 9.41 8.87
C PHE A 125 13.14 10.37 8.09
N LEU A 126 12.79 10.75 6.86
CA LEU A 126 13.60 11.71 6.10
C LEU A 126 13.68 13.07 6.82
N GLN A 127 12.55 13.56 7.34
CA GLN A 127 12.52 14.79 8.13
C GLN A 127 13.34 14.66 9.42
N PHE A 128 13.19 13.55 10.13
CA PHE A 128 13.91 13.24 11.36
C PHE A 128 15.42 13.15 11.10
N ARG A 129 15.84 12.52 10.01
CA ARG A 129 17.24 12.41 9.59
C ARG A 129 17.83 13.79 9.29
N VAL A 130 17.11 14.65 8.57
CA VAL A 130 17.58 16.01 8.26
C VAL A 130 17.82 16.80 9.55
N TYR A 131 16.91 16.68 10.53
CA TYR A 131 17.04 17.36 11.81
C TYR A 131 18.30 16.91 12.60
N TYR A 132 18.59 15.61 12.61
CA TYR A 132 19.76 15.05 13.32
C TYR A 132 21.04 14.99 12.47
N ALA A 133 21.03 15.43 11.22
CA ALA A 133 22.16 15.26 10.29
C ALA A 133 23.47 15.87 10.80
N GLN A 134 23.39 16.99 11.54
CA GLN A 134 24.55 17.66 12.14
C GLN A 134 25.26 16.85 13.24
N TRP A 135 24.60 15.82 13.79
CA TRP A 135 25.15 14.94 14.83
C TRP A 135 25.64 13.60 14.27
N HIS A 136 25.57 13.41 12.95
CA HIS A 136 26.01 12.18 12.28
C HIS A 136 27.48 12.28 11.86
N SER A 137 28.13 11.12 11.84
CA SER A 137 29.47 10.95 11.26
C SER A 137 29.47 11.20 9.75
N ASP A 138 30.66 11.25 9.15
CA ASP A 138 30.83 11.42 7.71
C ASP A 138 30.07 10.36 6.90
N HIS A 139 29.58 10.77 5.73
CA HIS A 139 28.71 9.96 4.89
C HIS A 139 29.39 8.66 4.45
N PHE A 140 28.59 7.59 4.35
CA PHE A 140 29.00 6.27 3.83
C PHE A 140 30.02 5.49 4.67
N GLY A 141 30.33 5.93 5.90
CA GLY A 141 31.06 5.12 6.87
C GLY A 141 30.21 4.02 7.53
N ARG A 142 30.87 3.01 8.13
CA ARG A 142 30.18 1.97 8.93
C ARG A 142 29.35 2.59 10.07
N LEU A 143 29.90 3.58 10.77
CA LEU A 143 29.21 4.29 11.84
C LEU A 143 27.97 5.03 11.33
N TRP A 144 28.10 5.73 10.20
CA TRP A 144 26.98 6.43 9.56
C TRP A 144 25.84 5.48 9.18
N LEU A 145 26.14 4.30 8.65
CA LEU A 145 25.12 3.28 8.36
C LEU A 145 24.38 2.83 9.62
N MET A 146 25.10 2.62 10.73
CA MET A 146 24.49 2.24 12.01
C MET A 146 23.63 3.37 12.59
N GLN A 147 24.12 4.62 12.54
CA GLN A 147 23.36 5.80 12.93
C GLN A 147 22.08 5.93 12.10
N MET A 148 22.19 5.76 10.77
CA MET A 148 21.04 5.76 9.86
C MET A 148 20.00 4.70 10.22
N ALA A 149 20.44 3.47 10.49
CA ALA A 149 19.55 2.38 10.89
C ALA A 149 18.84 2.69 12.22
N TYR A 150 19.56 3.21 13.21
CA TYR A 150 19.00 3.54 14.52
C TYR A 150 18.01 4.71 14.45
N THR A 151 18.36 5.78 13.72
CA THR A 151 17.48 6.92 13.44
C THR A 151 16.24 6.47 12.68
N GLY A 152 16.38 5.58 11.69
CA GLY A 152 15.27 4.96 10.97
C GLY A 152 14.33 4.18 11.88
N ALA A 153 14.87 3.26 12.68
CA ALA A 153 14.09 2.45 13.61
C ALA A 153 13.35 3.33 14.64
N THR A 154 14.02 4.36 15.16
CA THR A 154 13.43 5.33 16.10
C THR A 154 12.30 6.10 15.45
N ALA A 155 12.49 6.60 14.22
CA ALA A 155 11.46 7.33 13.51
C ALA A 155 10.22 6.48 13.23
N VAL A 156 10.42 5.23 12.79
CA VAL A 156 9.32 4.28 12.57
C VAL A 156 8.57 3.99 13.87
N TYR A 157 9.29 3.75 14.96
CA TYR A 157 8.68 3.52 16.28
C TYR A 157 7.83 4.71 16.74
N ILE A 158 8.37 5.94 16.68
CA ILE A 158 7.65 7.17 17.07
C ILE A 158 6.41 7.37 16.20
N PHE A 159 6.52 7.15 14.89
CA PHE A 159 5.37 7.25 13.99
C PHE A 159 4.31 6.20 14.32
N MET A 160 4.70 4.97 14.60
CA MET A 160 3.74 3.92 14.96
C MET A 160 3.05 4.22 16.30
N SER A 161 3.79 4.67 17.31
CA SER A 161 3.24 4.92 18.65
C SER A 161 2.35 6.16 18.70
N SER A 162 2.61 7.16 17.84
CA SER A 162 2.00 8.48 17.95
C SER A 162 1.29 8.92 16.68
N GLY A 163 1.89 8.69 15.51
CA GLY A 163 1.34 9.07 14.21
C GLY A 163 0.08 8.28 13.84
N LEU A 164 0.08 6.94 14.00
CA LEU A 164 -1.09 6.10 13.70
C LEU A 164 -2.33 6.52 14.51
N LYS A 165 -2.14 7.02 15.74
CA LYS A 165 -3.25 7.51 16.58
C LYS A 165 -3.97 8.71 15.99
N LEU A 166 -3.28 9.54 15.22
CA LEU A 166 -3.88 10.71 14.55
C LEU A 166 -4.83 10.31 13.43
N ILE A 167 -4.67 9.12 12.86
CA ILE A 167 -5.59 8.59 11.85
C ILE A 167 -6.86 8.05 12.53
N LEU A 168 -6.79 7.55 13.76
CA LEU A 168 -7.93 6.92 14.44
C LEU A 168 -8.69 7.94 15.32
N PRO A 169 -10.03 7.85 15.43
CA PRO A 169 -10.92 6.90 14.76
C PRO A 169 -11.36 7.36 13.36
N PHE A 170 -11.21 8.64 13.02
CA PHE A 170 -11.83 9.26 11.84
C PHE A 170 -11.33 8.72 10.49
N GLY A 171 -10.13 8.13 10.45
CA GLY A 171 -9.54 7.54 9.26
C GLY A 171 -10.09 6.16 8.92
N LEU A 172 -10.76 5.46 9.86
CA LEU A 172 -11.43 4.19 9.55
C LEU A 172 -12.57 4.37 8.53
N PRO A 173 -13.52 5.32 8.71
CA PRO A 173 -14.51 5.64 7.70
C PRO A 173 -13.90 5.96 6.33
N VAL A 174 -12.82 6.75 6.29
CA VAL A 174 -12.11 7.10 5.05
C VAL A 174 -11.54 5.86 4.36
N LEU A 175 -10.88 4.98 5.14
CA LEU A 175 -10.31 3.73 4.65
C LEU A 175 -11.39 2.83 4.03
N PHE A 176 -12.48 2.59 4.76
CA PHE A 176 -13.56 1.72 4.28
C PHE A 176 -14.30 2.32 3.08
N ALA A 177 -14.55 3.63 3.08
CA ALA A 177 -15.15 4.32 1.93
C ALA A 177 -14.26 4.21 0.70
N ALA A 178 -12.95 4.45 0.84
CA ALA A 178 -12.00 4.36 -0.26
C ALA A 178 -11.88 2.91 -0.78
N ALA A 179 -11.84 1.93 0.13
CA ALA A 179 -11.83 0.51 -0.21
C ALA A 179 -13.10 0.10 -0.98
N TRP A 180 -14.26 0.56 -0.53
CA TRP A 180 -15.54 0.31 -1.21
C TRP A 180 -15.55 0.89 -2.62
N VAL A 181 -15.11 2.15 -2.77
CA VAL A 181 -15.02 2.85 -4.06
C VAL A 181 -14.06 2.13 -5.03
N PHE A 182 -13.02 1.50 -4.53
CA PHE A 182 -12.13 0.64 -5.32
C PHE A 182 -12.82 -0.67 -5.73
N ALA A 183 -13.39 -1.39 -4.75
CA ALA A 183 -13.94 -2.73 -4.95
C ALA A 183 -15.17 -2.76 -5.86
N ARG A 184 -15.98 -1.69 -5.86
CA ARG A 184 -17.20 -1.58 -6.69
C ARG A 184 -16.94 -1.43 -8.19
N ARG A 185 -15.76 -0.95 -8.61
CA ARG A 185 -15.43 -0.83 -10.04
C ARG A 185 -15.40 -2.24 -10.62
N LYS A 186 -16.09 -2.57 -11.72
CA LYS A 186 -15.91 -3.90 -12.35
C LYS A 186 -14.43 -4.06 -12.72
N GLY A 187 -13.79 -5.15 -12.27
CA GLY A 187 -12.51 -5.57 -12.82
C GLY A 187 -12.76 -5.85 -14.29
N ARG A 188 -12.16 -5.04 -15.17
CA ARG A 188 -12.19 -5.30 -16.61
C ARG A 188 -11.28 -6.48 -16.92
#